data_AF-A0A077PB10-F1
#
_entry.id   AF-A0A077PB10-F1
#
_cell.length_a   1.000
_cell.length_b   1.000
_cell.length_c   1.000
_cell.angle_alpha   90.00
_cell.angle_beta   90.00
_cell.angle_gamma   90.00
#
_symmetry.space_group_name_H-M   'P 1'
#
loop_
_entity.id
_entity.type
_entity.pdbx_description
1 polymer ?
#
loop_
_entity_poly.entity_id
_entity_poly.type
_entity_poly.pdbx_seq_one_letter_code
_entity_poly.pdbx_strand_id
1 'polypeptide(L)'
;MLERTWDAGVPCRWVTADEVYGRDRRLRVWLESRYQPFVLAIPCNTPLWWQGPEYIRAERIADTLTAADWKTRSAGTGTKGERWYDWAVVPLWRLQISEEDRRYGHYLLVRRSRDNRQERAYYVVYALREQVDLNTLVQVAGCRWEIECGFEETKGECGLDHYEVRQWHSWYRHITLSLLAHAVLAVLRIREKKNADGADSPQCGGTA
;
A
#
# COMPACT_ATOMS: atom_id res chain seq x y z
N MET A 1 -4.43 8.71 -14.40
CA MET A 1 -4.02 7.30 -14.60
C MET A 1 -5.02 6.37 -13.92
N LEU A 2 -5.21 6.47 -12.60
CA LEU A 2 -6.20 5.67 -11.86
C LEU A 2 -7.60 5.65 -12.48
N GLU A 3 -8.13 6.82 -12.86
CA GLU A 3 -9.42 6.93 -13.54
C GLU A 3 -9.47 6.09 -14.82
N ARG A 4 -8.50 6.27 -15.74
CA ARG A 4 -8.41 5.47 -16.97
C ARG A 4 -8.28 3.97 -16.71
N THR A 5 -7.58 3.58 -15.65
CA THR A 5 -7.41 2.18 -15.26
C THR A 5 -8.75 1.57 -14.81
N TRP A 6 -9.56 2.31 -14.06
CA TRP A 6 -10.91 1.88 -13.70
C TRP A 6 -11.89 1.91 -14.87
N ASP A 7 -11.83 2.93 -15.72
CA ASP A 7 -12.68 3.01 -16.92
C ASP A 7 -12.41 1.82 -17.86
N ALA A 8 -11.17 1.29 -17.84
CA ALA A 8 -10.79 0.07 -18.54
C ALA A 8 -11.21 -1.23 -17.83
N GLY A 9 -11.91 -1.16 -16.69
CA GLY A 9 -12.44 -2.31 -15.95
C GLY A 9 -11.39 -3.09 -15.16
N VAL A 10 -10.22 -2.52 -14.89
CA VAL A 10 -9.17 -3.22 -14.12
C VAL A 10 -9.62 -3.34 -12.66
N PRO A 11 -9.70 -4.57 -12.09
CA PRO A 11 -10.15 -4.75 -10.72
C PRO A 11 -9.13 -4.15 -9.74
N CYS A 12 -9.63 -3.35 -8.79
CA CYS A 12 -8.80 -2.73 -7.76
C CYS A 12 -9.50 -2.86 -6.40
N ARG A 13 -8.90 -3.62 -5.48
CA ARG A 13 -9.44 -3.80 -4.12
C ARG A 13 -8.94 -2.73 -3.15
N TRP A 14 -7.69 -2.31 -3.29
CA TRP A 14 -7.03 -1.34 -2.43
C TRP A 14 -6.13 -0.43 -3.26
N VAL A 15 -6.03 0.82 -2.84
CA VAL A 15 -5.01 1.76 -3.32
C VAL A 15 -3.97 1.99 -2.22
N THR A 16 -2.69 1.89 -2.57
CA THR A 16 -1.57 2.22 -1.67
C THR A 16 -0.59 3.12 -2.40
N ALA A 17 0.06 4.02 -1.66
CA ALA A 17 1.05 4.94 -2.21
C ALA A 17 1.94 5.52 -1.12
N ASP A 18 3.03 6.15 -1.56
CA ASP A 18 3.98 6.85 -0.72
C ASP A 18 3.44 8.18 -0.14
N GLU A 19 4.30 8.86 0.61
CA GLU A 19 4.00 10.12 1.29
C GLU A 19 3.60 11.25 0.32
N VAL A 20 4.19 11.28 -0.88
CA VAL A 20 3.95 12.34 -1.86
C VAL A 20 2.49 12.31 -2.29
N TYR A 21 1.98 11.12 -2.60
CA TYR A 21 0.58 10.94 -2.98
C TYR A 21 -0.37 11.02 -1.79
N GLY A 22 -0.01 10.44 -0.63
CA GLY A 22 -0.90 10.46 0.53
C GLY A 22 -1.06 11.84 1.18
N ARG A 23 -0.08 12.73 1.03
CA ARG A 23 -0.19 14.15 1.40
C ARG A 23 -1.27 14.86 0.58
N ASP A 24 -1.50 14.45 -0.67
CA ASP A 24 -2.52 15.06 -1.52
C ASP A 24 -3.94 14.75 -1.00
N ARG A 25 -4.56 15.76 -0.40
CA ARG A 25 -5.94 15.67 0.07
C ARG A 25 -6.95 15.50 -1.08
N ARG A 26 -6.67 16.02 -2.27
CA ARG A 26 -7.57 15.87 -3.43
C ARG A 26 -7.63 14.42 -3.85
N LEU A 27 -6.50 13.72 -3.87
CA LEU A 27 -6.46 12.27 -4.14
C LEU A 27 -7.28 11.50 -3.10
N ARG A 28 -7.08 11.77 -1.81
CA ARG A 28 -7.84 11.10 -0.73
C ARG A 28 -9.34 11.31 -0.86
N VAL A 29 -9.78 12.56 -1.04
CA VAL A 29 -11.20 12.90 -1.23
C VAL A 29 -11.77 12.25 -2.49
N TRP A 30 -11.00 12.20 -3.58
CA TRP A 30 -11.42 11.57 -4.83
C TRP A 30 -11.60 10.05 -4.68
N LEU A 31 -10.71 9.36 -3.95
CA LEU A 31 -10.85 7.95 -3.60
C LEU A 31 -12.06 7.70 -2.69
N GLU A 32 -12.25 8.55 -1.66
CA GLU A 32 -13.41 8.49 -0.76
C GLU A 32 -14.73 8.66 -1.52
N SER A 33 -14.80 9.62 -2.47
CA SER A 33 -16.01 9.85 -3.29
C SER A 33 -16.42 8.67 -4.17
N ARG A 34 -15.52 7.69 -4.35
CA ARG A 34 -15.73 6.46 -5.11
C ARG A 34 -15.84 5.24 -4.19
N TYR A 35 -15.87 5.43 -2.88
CA TYR A 35 -15.91 4.35 -1.89
C TYR A 35 -14.75 3.34 -2.04
N GLN A 36 -13.62 3.80 -2.58
CA GLN A 36 -12.46 2.97 -2.86
C GLN A 36 -11.56 2.85 -1.62
N PRO A 37 -11.35 1.65 -1.06
CA PRO A 37 -10.45 1.47 0.07
C PRO A 37 -9.00 1.84 -0.27
N PHE A 38 -8.32 2.47 0.69
CA PHE A 38 -6.92 2.83 0.55
C PHE A 38 -6.15 2.79 1.87
N VAL A 39 -4.83 2.64 1.74
CA VAL A 39 -3.82 2.84 2.79
C VAL A 39 -2.72 3.72 2.20
N LEU A 40 -2.71 5.01 2.53
CA LEU A 40 -1.77 5.97 1.92
C LEU A 40 -0.80 6.48 2.97
N ALA A 41 0.49 6.38 2.70
CA ALA A 41 1.51 6.92 3.60
C ALA A 41 1.38 8.43 3.70
N ILE A 42 1.60 8.99 4.88
CA ILE A 42 1.48 10.42 5.14
C ILE A 42 2.64 10.94 6.00
N PRO A 43 2.96 12.23 5.87
CA PRO A 43 3.94 12.86 6.74
C PRO A 43 3.48 12.83 8.21
N CYS A 44 4.43 12.79 9.15
CA CYS A 44 4.13 12.79 10.60
C CYS A 44 3.35 14.04 11.06
N ASN A 45 3.55 15.17 10.39
CA ASN A 45 2.91 16.44 10.68
C ASN A 45 1.54 16.61 10.00
N THR A 46 1.02 15.59 9.31
CA THR A 46 -0.27 15.66 8.61
C THR A 46 -1.40 15.95 9.60
N PRO A 47 -2.19 17.01 9.38
CA PRO A 47 -3.33 17.32 10.24
C PRO A 47 -4.50 16.38 9.95
N LEU A 48 -4.99 15.71 11.00
CA LEU A 48 -6.09 14.75 10.95
C LEU A 48 -7.15 15.12 11.99
N TRP A 49 -8.42 14.82 11.70
CA TRP A 49 -9.49 14.95 12.69
C TRP A 49 -9.49 13.75 13.62
N TRP A 50 -9.30 14.02 14.92
CA TRP A 50 -9.20 12.98 15.95
C TRP A 50 -10.04 13.39 17.16
N GLN A 51 -10.89 12.46 17.62
CA GLN A 51 -11.87 12.68 18.71
C GLN A 51 -12.87 13.84 18.50
N GLY A 52 -12.86 14.47 17.33
CA GLY A 52 -13.75 15.56 16.95
C GLY A 52 -13.28 16.27 15.68
N PRO A 53 -13.87 17.42 15.32
CA PRO A 53 -13.52 18.21 14.13
C PRO A 53 -12.23 19.03 14.29
N GLU A 54 -11.41 18.76 15.31
CA GLU A 54 -10.16 19.45 15.56
C GLU A 54 -8.99 18.78 14.82
N TYR A 55 -8.10 19.58 14.23
CA TYR A 55 -6.92 19.09 13.54
C TYR A 55 -5.77 18.79 14.50
N ILE A 56 -5.43 17.52 14.63
CA ILE A 56 -4.30 17.03 15.42
C ILE A 56 -3.31 16.34 14.48
N ARG A 57 -2.01 16.58 14.68
CA ARG A 57 -0.96 15.96 13.85
C ARG A 57 -0.87 14.46 14.10
N ALA A 58 -0.62 13.68 13.06
CA ALA A 58 -0.50 12.21 13.16
C ALA A 58 0.52 11.76 14.23
N GLU A 59 1.66 12.44 14.35
CA GLU A 59 2.66 12.17 15.39
C GLU A 59 2.11 12.35 16.81
N ARG A 60 1.32 13.41 17.04
CA ARG A 60 0.73 13.72 18.35
C ARG A 60 -0.34 12.71 18.73
N ILE A 61 -1.12 12.24 17.75
CA ILE A 61 -2.05 11.13 17.96
C ILE A 61 -1.26 9.88 18.39
N ALA A 62 -0.19 9.55 17.68
CA ALA A 62 0.63 8.38 17.98
C ALA A 62 1.35 8.46 19.34
N ASP A 63 1.71 9.65 19.81
CA ASP A 63 2.31 9.85 21.14
C ASP A 63 1.36 9.49 22.29
N THR A 64 0.05 9.43 22.04
CA THR A 64 -0.94 9.02 23.06
C THR A 64 -1.09 7.51 23.18
N LEU A 65 -0.48 6.73 22.28
CA LEU A 65 -0.60 5.27 22.25
C LEU A 65 0.20 4.64 23.38
N THR A 66 -0.46 3.77 24.12
CA THR A 66 0.13 2.95 25.19
C THR A 66 0.72 1.67 24.63
N ALA A 67 1.49 0.93 25.45
CA ALA A 67 2.07 -0.35 25.05
C ALA A 67 1.02 -1.39 24.60
N ALA A 68 -0.21 -1.32 25.12
CA ALA A 68 -1.29 -2.25 24.79
C ALA A 68 -1.88 -2.01 23.38
N ASP A 69 -1.70 -0.81 22.82
CA ASP A 69 -2.24 -0.45 21.51
C ASP A 69 -1.40 -1.02 20.36
N TRP A 70 -0.16 -1.43 20.65
CA TRP A 70 0.78 -1.94 19.66
C TRP A 70 0.67 -3.46 19.51
N LYS A 71 0.62 -3.92 18.26
CA LYS A 71 0.62 -5.33 17.88
C LYS A 71 1.74 -5.60 16.90
N THR A 72 2.57 -6.60 17.20
CA THR A 72 3.67 -7.00 16.32
C THR A 72 3.14 -7.82 15.15
N ARG A 73 3.43 -7.40 13.92
CA ARG A 73 3.03 -8.08 12.67
C ARG A 73 4.09 -7.94 11.59
N SER A 74 4.19 -8.95 10.73
CA SER A 74 5.05 -8.94 9.55
C SER A 74 4.40 -8.15 8.42
N ALA A 75 5.16 -7.23 7.80
CA ALA A 75 4.76 -6.50 6.59
C ALA A 75 5.07 -7.26 5.30
N GLY A 76 5.13 -8.60 5.38
CA GLY A 76 5.53 -9.48 4.29
C GLY A 76 7.05 -9.69 4.19
N THR A 77 7.44 -10.58 3.29
CA THR A 77 8.82 -11.00 3.05
C THR A 77 9.62 -9.89 2.38
N GLY A 78 10.75 -9.51 2.97
CA GLY A 78 11.76 -8.64 2.36
C GLY A 78 12.98 -9.43 1.90
N THR A 79 13.96 -8.73 1.34
CA THR A 79 15.24 -9.30 0.87
C THR A 79 16.07 -9.97 1.99
N LYS A 80 15.79 -9.66 3.26
CA LYS A 80 16.44 -10.22 4.45
C LYS A 80 15.51 -11.10 5.31
N GLY A 81 14.37 -11.53 4.75
CA GLY A 81 13.34 -12.30 5.48
C GLY A 81 12.14 -11.44 5.90
N GLU A 82 11.32 -11.96 6.81
CA GLU A 82 10.09 -11.30 7.27
C GLU A 82 10.36 -9.94 7.92
N ARG A 83 9.60 -8.93 7.52
CA ARG A 83 9.76 -7.56 8.01
C ARG A 83 8.83 -7.30 9.19
N TRP A 84 9.31 -7.62 10.37
CA TRP A 84 8.57 -7.45 11.62
C TRP A 84 8.58 -6.00 12.12
N TYR A 85 7.39 -5.44 12.32
CA TYR A 85 7.20 -4.12 12.92
C TYR A 85 6.11 -4.16 13.99
N ASP A 86 6.10 -3.16 14.85
CA ASP A 86 4.96 -2.90 15.73
C ASP A 86 3.98 -1.98 15.01
N TRP A 87 2.69 -2.32 15.10
CA TRP A 87 1.63 -1.58 14.44
C TRP A 87 0.53 -1.19 15.41
N ALA A 88 -0.02 0.00 15.21
CA ALA A 88 -1.20 0.47 15.92
C ALA A 88 -2.21 1.04 14.92
N VAL A 89 -3.50 0.86 15.19
CA VAL A 89 -4.60 1.41 14.38
C VAL A 89 -5.46 2.27 15.29
N VAL A 90 -5.61 3.54 14.92
CA VAL A 90 -6.39 4.52 15.69
C VAL A 90 -7.56 4.99 14.83
N PRO A 91 -8.82 4.88 15.29
CA PRO A 91 -9.95 5.43 14.55
C PRO A 91 -9.84 6.97 14.49
N LEU A 92 -10.08 7.52 13.30
CA LEU A 92 -10.15 8.95 13.06
C LEU A 92 -11.61 9.39 13.04
N TRP A 93 -11.85 10.62 13.49
CA TRP A 93 -13.18 11.20 13.45
C TRP A 93 -13.45 11.82 12.08
N ARG A 94 -14.63 11.59 11.51
CA ARG A 94 -15.10 12.22 10.29
C ARG A 94 -16.60 12.46 10.37
N LEU A 95 -17.06 13.50 9.69
CA LEU A 95 -18.48 13.73 9.50
C LEU A 95 -19.03 12.70 8.49
N GLN A 96 -19.94 11.84 8.94
CA GLN A 96 -20.55 10.77 8.12
C GLN A 96 -22.06 11.02 8.06
N ILE A 97 -22.50 11.65 6.97
CA ILE A 97 -23.88 12.15 6.83
C ILE A 97 -24.79 11.01 6.35
N SER A 98 -24.41 10.33 5.28
CA SER A 98 -25.21 9.27 4.68
C SER A 98 -25.02 7.92 5.39
N GLU A 99 -25.96 6.98 5.18
CA GLU A 99 -25.80 5.60 5.66
C GLU A 99 -24.61 4.90 5.00
N GLU A 100 -24.36 5.19 3.72
CA GLU A 100 -23.24 4.63 2.99
C GLU A 100 -21.89 5.09 3.56
N ASP A 101 -21.75 6.37 3.91
CA ASP A 101 -20.55 6.90 4.56
C ASP A 101 -20.26 6.20 5.88
N ARG A 102 -21.31 5.85 6.64
CA ARG A 102 -21.19 5.18 7.95
C ARG A 102 -20.70 3.75 7.84
N ARG A 103 -20.87 3.09 6.69
CA ARG A 103 -20.29 1.75 6.43
C ARG A 103 -18.77 1.79 6.32
N TYR A 104 -18.21 2.94 5.99
CA TYR A 104 -16.77 3.15 5.91
C TYR A 104 -16.24 3.77 7.20
N GLY A 105 -14.96 3.53 7.47
CA GLY A 105 -14.24 4.14 8.58
C GLY A 105 -12.95 4.77 8.10
N HIS A 106 -12.48 5.76 8.85
CA HIS A 106 -11.18 6.39 8.66
C HIS A 106 -10.29 6.05 9.84
N TYR A 107 -9.03 5.72 9.55
CA TYR A 107 -8.08 5.30 10.57
C TYR A 107 -6.70 5.88 10.30
N LEU A 108 -5.94 6.07 11.36
CA LEU A 108 -4.51 6.27 11.33
C LEU A 108 -3.85 4.93 11.65
N LEU A 109 -3.14 4.37 10.67
CA LEU A 109 -2.27 3.22 10.88
C LEU A 109 -0.85 3.76 11.15
N VAL A 110 -0.27 3.33 12.26
CA VAL A 110 1.09 3.71 12.65
C VAL A 110 1.96 2.46 12.66
N ARG A 111 3.10 2.54 11.98
CA ARG A 111 4.16 1.55 12.03
C ARG A 111 5.29 2.09 12.89
N ARG A 112 5.87 1.27 13.76
CA ARG A 112 7.07 1.60 14.53
C ARG A 112 8.14 0.54 14.30
N SER A 113 9.38 0.96 14.04
CA SER A 113 10.53 0.06 14.00
C SER A 113 10.78 -0.55 15.38
N ARG A 114 11.33 -1.77 15.40
CA ARG A 114 11.68 -2.49 16.63
C ARG A 114 13.13 -2.30 17.06
N ASP A 115 13.86 -1.44 16.35
CA ASP A 115 15.23 -1.07 16.70
C ASP A 115 15.23 0.04 17.76
N ASN A 116 16.43 0.40 18.26
CA ASN A 116 16.58 1.42 19.29
C ASN A 116 16.07 2.80 18.86
N ARG A 117 15.90 3.07 17.56
CA ARG A 117 15.45 4.36 17.06
C ARG A 117 13.93 4.50 17.06
N GLN A 118 13.20 3.39 17.05
CA GLN A 118 11.72 3.37 17.06
C GLN A 118 11.10 4.34 16.04
N GLU A 119 11.70 4.42 14.84
CA GLU A 119 11.25 5.26 13.75
C GLU A 119 9.82 4.90 13.36
N ARG A 120 8.98 5.93 13.20
CA ARG A 120 7.56 5.77 12.92
C ARG A 120 7.23 6.14 11.47
N ALA A 121 6.35 5.35 10.86
CA ALA A 121 5.70 5.70 9.61
C ALA A 121 4.18 5.74 9.82
N TYR A 122 3.52 6.65 9.12
CA TYR A 122 2.10 6.97 9.33
C TYR A 122 1.33 6.76 8.03
N TYR A 123 0.12 6.24 8.14
CA TYR A 123 -0.76 6.00 6.99
C TYR A 123 -2.19 6.41 7.32
N VAL A 124 -2.85 7.09 6.38
CA VAL A 124 -4.30 7.27 6.44
C VAL A 124 -4.95 6.09 5.76
N VAL A 125 -5.92 5.50 6.45
CA VAL A 125 -6.70 4.38 5.97
C VAL A 125 -8.15 4.81 5.79
N TYR A 126 -8.74 4.41 4.69
CA TYR A 126 -10.17 4.46 4.46
C TYR A 126 -10.62 3.10 3.96
N ALA A 127 -11.60 2.49 4.62
CA ALA A 127 -12.07 1.15 4.28
C ALA A 127 -13.46 0.88 4.86
N LEU A 128 -14.14 -0.14 4.33
CA LEU A 128 -15.34 -0.69 4.95
C LEU A 128 -14.99 -1.17 6.36
N ARG A 129 -15.78 -0.76 7.36
CA ARG A 129 -15.51 -1.06 8.79
C ARG A 129 -15.34 -2.56 9.05
N GLU A 130 -16.10 -3.38 8.34
CA GLU A 130 -16.05 -4.85 8.41
C GLU A 130 -14.74 -5.46 7.85
N GLN A 131 -14.03 -4.71 7.01
CA GLN A 131 -12.79 -5.14 6.35
C GLN A 131 -11.53 -4.58 7.03
N VAL A 132 -11.69 -3.83 8.12
CA VAL A 132 -10.58 -3.23 8.88
C VAL A 132 -9.96 -4.28 9.79
N ASP A 133 -9.22 -5.21 9.17
CA ASP A 133 -8.36 -6.14 9.88
C ASP A 133 -6.90 -5.66 9.83
N LEU A 134 -6.21 -5.72 10.97
CA LEU A 134 -4.83 -5.24 11.08
C LEU A 134 -3.90 -5.97 10.10
N ASN A 135 -4.03 -7.29 9.93
CA ASN A 135 -3.14 -8.03 9.04
C ASN A 135 -3.33 -7.58 7.59
N THR A 136 -4.58 -7.36 7.18
CA THR A 136 -4.91 -6.82 5.85
C THR A 136 -4.29 -5.44 5.64
N LEU A 137 -4.45 -4.52 6.60
CA LEU A 137 -3.88 -3.17 6.50
C LEU A 137 -2.35 -3.20 6.43
N VAL A 138 -1.72 -4.03 7.25
CA VAL A 138 -0.26 -4.23 7.28
C VAL A 138 0.24 -4.80 5.95
N GLN A 139 -0.48 -5.76 5.36
CA GLN A 139 -0.15 -6.31 4.05
C GLN A 139 -0.24 -5.25 2.95
N VAL A 140 -1.33 -4.48 2.90
CA VAL A 140 -1.50 -3.40 1.89
C VAL A 140 -0.45 -2.31 2.06
N ALA A 141 -0.11 -1.93 3.29
CA ALA A 141 1.00 -1.01 3.56
C ALA A 141 2.36 -1.62 3.15
N GLY A 142 2.54 -2.93 3.35
CA GLY A 142 3.73 -3.69 3.01
C GLY A 142 4.00 -3.77 1.50
N CYS A 143 2.95 -3.82 0.67
CA CYS A 143 3.03 -3.80 -0.79
C CYS A 143 3.72 -2.53 -1.34
N ARG A 144 3.81 -1.44 -0.56
CA ARG A 144 4.55 -0.23 -0.96
C ARG A 144 6.01 -0.53 -1.31
N TRP A 145 6.62 -1.50 -0.64
CA TRP A 145 7.99 -1.93 -0.96
C TRP A 145 8.08 -2.66 -2.29
N GLU A 146 7.05 -3.44 -2.65
CA GLU A 146 7.01 -4.11 -3.95
C GLU A 146 6.98 -3.09 -5.09
N ILE A 147 6.37 -1.92 -4.87
CA ILE A 147 6.43 -0.80 -5.82
C ILE A 147 7.86 -0.32 -6.01
N GLU A 148 8.62 -0.11 -4.92
CA GLU A 148 10.03 0.31 -4.98
C GLU A 148 10.90 -0.74 -5.68
N CYS A 149 10.74 -2.01 -5.34
CA CYS A 149 11.42 -3.11 -6.03
C CYS A 149 11.07 -3.18 -7.51
N GLY A 150 9.78 -3.07 -7.86
CA GLY A 150 9.33 -3.10 -9.25
C GLY A 150 9.91 -1.95 -10.06
N PHE A 151 10.00 -0.73 -9.50
CA PHE A 151 10.67 0.38 -10.17
C PHE A 151 12.16 0.12 -10.38
N GLU A 152 12.86 -0.43 -9.40
CA GLU A 152 14.28 -0.75 -9.51
C GLU A 152 14.54 -1.85 -10.54
N GLU A 153 13.72 -2.90 -10.55
CA GLU A 153 13.74 -3.95 -11.57
C GLU A 153 13.43 -3.38 -12.96
N THR A 154 12.44 -2.49 -13.09
CA THR A 154 12.10 -1.88 -14.39
C THR A 154 13.27 -1.01 -14.92
N LYS A 155 14.00 -0.31 -14.06
CA LYS A 155 15.22 0.41 -14.46
C LYS A 155 16.30 -0.55 -14.94
N GLY A 156 16.66 -1.51 -14.10
CA GLY A 156 17.76 -2.44 -14.38
C GLY A 156 17.50 -3.38 -15.57
N GLU A 157 16.25 -3.81 -15.76
CA GLU A 157 15.91 -4.85 -16.74
C GLU A 157 15.20 -4.32 -17.99
N CYS A 158 14.45 -3.22 -17.85
CA CYS A 158 13.63 -2.66 -18.94
C CYS A 158 14.06 -1.24 -19.35
N GLY A 159 15.18 -0.75 -18.81
CA GLY A 159 15.76 0.55 -19.16
C GLY A 159 14.83 1.73 -18.89
N LEU A 160 14.05 1.69 -17.81
CA LEU A 160 13.08 2.75 -17.48
C LEU A 160 13.73 4.15 -17.43
N ASP A 161 14.99 4.21 -17.02
CA ASP A 161 15.81 5.42 -16.89
C ASP A 161 16.84 5.58 -18.01
N HIS A 162 16.85 4.70 -19.01
CA HIS A 162 17.76 4.75 -20.18
C HIS A 162 17.21 5.59 -21.34
N TYR A 163 16.36 6.59 -21.08
CA TYR A 163 15.85 7.48 -22.12
C TYR A 163 16.66 8.77 -22.20
N GLU A 164 17.03 9.19 -23.42
CA GLU A 164 17.70 10.48 -23.67
C GLU A 164 16.78 11.50 -24.35
N VAL A 165 15.47 11.20 -24.39
CA VAL A 165 14.48 11.99 -25.15
C VAL A 165 14.05 13.25 -24.40
N ARG A 166 13.92 14.36 -25.14
CA ARG A 166 13.51 15.67 -24.59
C ARG A 166 12.06 16.05 -24.88
N GLN A 167 11.35 15.25 -25.67
CA GLN A 167 9.95 15.51 -26.03
C GLN A 167 9.00 14.68 -25.17
N TRP A 168 7.94 15.31 -24.69
CA TRP A 168 6.91 14.68 -23.85
C TRP A 168 6.38 13.36 -24.43
N HIS A 169 6.01 13.35 -25.71
CA HIS A 169 5.44 12.16 -26.36
C HIS A 169 6.42 11.00 -26.41
N SER A 170 7.69 11.26 -26.73
CA SER A 170 8.74 10.24 -26.77
C SER A 170 9.00 9.69 -25.38
N TRP A 171 9.07 10.56 -24.36
CA TRP A 171 9.22 10.15 -22.97
C TRP A 171 8.04 9.28 -22.52
N TYR A 172 6.82 9.72 -22.78
CA TYR A 172 5.60 9.01 -22.39
C TYR A 172 5.52 7.61 -23.01
N ARG A 173 5.88 7.48 -24.30
CA ARG A 173 5.94 6.18 -24.99
C ARG A 173 6.98 5.27 -24.37
N HIS A 174 8.19 5.78 -24.12
CA HIS A 174 9.28 5.02 -23.50
C HIS A 174 8.87 4.46 -22.12
N ILE A 175 8.42 5.34 -21.22
CA ILE A 175 7.99 4.94 -19.87
C ILE A 175 6.87 3.89 -19.93
N THR A 176 5.89 4.08 -20.83
CA THR A 176 4.80 3.12 -20.99
C THR A 176 5.28 1.76 -21.48
N LEU A 177 6.18 1.72 -22.48
CA LEU A 177 6.72 0.47 -23.01
C LEU A 177 7.64 -0.24 -22.01
N SER A 178 8.48 0.48 -21.28
CA SER A 178 9.32 -0.11 -20.22
C SER A 178 8.48 -0.70 -19.08
N LEU A 179 7.43 -0.01 -18.63
CA LEU A 179 6.51 -0.54 -17.62
C LEU A 179 5.72 -1.74 -18.13
N LEU A 180 5.30 -1.74 -19.40
CA LEU A 180 4.66 -2.89 -20.03
C LEU A 180 5.59 -4.11 -20.10
N ALA A 181 6.85 -3.90 -20.52
CA ALA A 181 7.85 -4.96 -20.58
C ALA A 181 8.09 -5.56 -19.19
N HIS A 182 8.22 -4.73 -18.16
CA HIS A 182 8.36 -5.21 -16.78
C HIS A 182 7.14 -6.00 -16.31
N ALA A 183 5.91 -5.54 -16.62
CA ALA A 183 4.70 -6.28 -16.30
C ALA A 183 4.68 -7.68 -16.96
N VAL A 184 5.15 -7.79 -18.20
CA VAL A 184 5.31 -9.09 -18.89
C VAL A 184 6.33 -9.97 -18.16
N LEU A 185 7.50 -9.44 -17.81
CA LEU A 185 8.53 -10.18 -17.07
C LEU A 185 8.03 -10.66 -15.70
N ALA A 186 7.33 -9.81 -14.96
CA ALA A 186 6.74 -10.18 -13.67
C ALA A 186 5.76 -11.34 -13.81
N VAL A 187 4.89 -11.32 -14.82
CA VAL A 187 3.95 -12.43 -15.09
C VAL A 187 4.69 -13.71 -15.46
N LEU A 188 5.74 -13.63 -16.30
CA LEU A 188 6.55 -14.80 -16.67
C LEU A 188 7.25 -15.41 -15.45
N ARG A 189 7.86 -14.59 -14.58
CA ARG A 189 8.49 -15.05 -13.33
C ARG A 189 7.51 -15.79 -12.43
N ILE A 190 6.30 -15.25 -12.27
CA ILE A 190 5.26 -15.88 -11.44
C ILE A 190 4.83 -17.23 -12.03
N ARG A 191 4.72 -17.34 -13.37
CA ARG A 191 4.38 -18.60 -14.04
C ARG A 191 5.47 -19.65 -13.88
N GLU A 192 6.74 -19.28 -14.10
CA GLU A 192 7.87 -20.18 -13.92
C GLU A 192 7.99 -20.69 -12.49
N LYS A 193 7.82 -19.81 -11.50
CA LYS A 193 7.83 -20.22 -10.09
C LYS A 193 6.73 -21.23 -9.76
N LYS A 194 5.51 -21.01 -10.26
CA LYS A 194 4.40 -21.98 -10.08
C LYS A 194 4.68 -23.33 -10.73
N ASN A 195 5.32 -23.34 -11.89
CA ASN A 195 5.71 -24.57 -12.57
C ASN A 195 6.78 -25.33 -11.79
N ALA A 196 7.76 -24.63 -11.20
CA ALA A 196 8.79 -25.22 -10.34
C ALA A 196 8.19 -25.79 -9.05
N ASP A 197 7.33 -25.04 -8.35
CA ASP A 197 6.68 -25.50 -7.11
C ASP A 197 5.74 -26.71 -7.36
N GLY A 198 5.14 -26.81 -8.55
CA GLY A 198 4.29 -27.94 -8.96
C GLY A 198 5.07 -29.21 -9.35
N ALA A 199 6.33 -29.09 -9.76
CA ALA A 199 7.18 -30.23 -10.11
C ALA A 199 7.78 -30.94 -8.88
N ASP A 200 7.87 -30.26 -7.74
CA ASP A 200 8.45 -30.78 -6.47
C ASP A 200 7.43 -31.50 -5.56
N SER A 201 6.21 -31.78 -6.04
CA SER A 201 5.22 -32.58 -5.31
C SER A 201 5.45 -34.07 -5.57
N PRO A 202 5.92 -34.90 -4.60
CA PRO A 202 6.12 -36.31 -4.84
C PRO A 202 4.77 -37.01 -5.02
N GLN A 203 4.59 -37.69 -6.14
CA GLN A 203 3.53 -38.67 -6.32
C GLN A 203 3.73 -39.79 -5.30
N CYS A 204 2.95 -39.78 -4.22
CA CYS A 204 2.78 -40.97 -3.37
C CYS A 204 1.93 -41.97 -4.17
N GLY A 205 2.59 -42.73 -5.05
CA GLY A 205 2.02 -43.90 -5.69
C GLY A 205 1.80 -44.98 -4.65
N GLY A 206 0.55 -45.19 -4.25
CA GLY A 206 0.13 -46.37 -3.52
C GLY A 206 0.25 -47.59 -4.43
N THR A 207 1.00 -48.59 -3.98
CA THR A 207 0.90 -49.96 -4.47
C THR A 207 -0.02 -50.75 -3.56
N ALA A 208 -0.85 -51.56 -4.23
CA ALA A 208 -1.87 -52.49 -3.77
C ALA A 208 -1.48 -53.43 -2.62
#